data_AF-M1B7I4-F1
#
_entry.id   AF-M1B7I4-F1
#
_cell.length_a   1.000
_cell.length_b   1.000
_cell.length_c   1.000
_cell.angle_alpha   90.00
_cell.angle_beta   90.00
_cell.angle_gamma   90.00
#
_symmetry.space_group_name_H-M   'P 1'
#
loop_
_entity.id
_entity.type
_entity.pdbx_description
1 polymer ?
#
loop_
_entity_poly.entity_id
_entity_poly.type
_entity_poly.pdbx_seq_one_letter_code
_entity_poly.pdbx_strand_id
1 'polypeptide(L)'
;MKKLVRAYFQEAKWYHGNTVPRMEEYMMNGIHTSTVPDLSTACWLGMGDEATKEAFEWITTEPPIIVASSIISRLLNDIVSHEVYYDYSPNSFSLKFNEP
;
A
#
# COMPACT_ATOMS: atom_id res chain seq x y z
N MET A 1 10.13 3.76 4.66
CA MET A 1 9.54 4.23 5.94
C MET A 1 8.83 5.59 5.90
N LYS A 2 9.46 6.72 5.49
CA LYS A 2 8.76 8.04 5.54
C LYS A 2 7.47 8.09 4.72
N LYS A 3 7.46 7.48 3.52
CA LYS A 3 6.26 7.39 2.65
C LYS A 3 5.17 6.54 3.30
N LEU A 4 5.53 5.37 3.85
CA LEU A 4 4.62 4.48 4.58
C LEU A 4 3.92 5.16 5.75
N VAL A 5 4.67 5.83 6.63
CA VAL A 5 4.10 6.51 7.80
C VAL A 5 3.12 7.61 7.39
N ARG A 6 3.44 8.38 6.34
CA ARG A 6 2.54 9.40 5.79
C ARG A 6 1.27 8.78 5.21
N ALA A 7 1.39 7.64 4.54
CA ALA A 7 0.27 6.96 3.92
C ALA A 7 -0.68 6.35 4.96
N TYR A 8 -0.16 5.72 6.03
CA TYR A 8 -0.98 5.29 7.16
C TYR A 8 -1.62 6.47 7.89
N PHE A 9 -0.91 7.59 8.03
CA PHE A 9 -1.50 8.79 8.63
C PHE A 9 -2.64 9.35 7.75
N GLN A 10 -2.55 9.22 6.43
CA GLN A 10 -3.62 9.60 5.52
C GLN A 10 -4.84 8.68 5.67
N GLU A 11 -4.65 7.37 5.81
CA GLU A 11 -5.74 6.42 6.13
C GLU A 11 -6.39 6.75 7.47
N ALA A 12 -5.59 7.07 8.50
CA ALA A 12 -6.11 7.48 9.80
C ALA A 12 -6.94 8.78 9.70
N LYS A 13 -6.54 9.74 8.86
CA LYS A 13 -7.35 10.94 8.59
C LYS A 13 -8.67 10.62 7.92
N TRP A 14 -8.68 9.74 6.92
CA TRP A 14 -9.91 9.32 6.26
C TRP A 14 -10.85 8.64 7.25
N TYR A 15 -10.31 7.72 8.06
CA TYR A 15 -11.06 7.02 9.10
C TYR A 15 -11.65 7.99 10.15
N HIS A 16 -10.82 8.82 10.79
CA HIS A 16 -11.29 9.75 11.83
C HIS A 16 -12.16 10.88 11.29
N GLY A 17 -11.97 11.25 10.03
CA GLY A 17 -12.77 12.27 9.35
C GLY A 17 -14.07 11.74 8.73
N ASN A 18 -14.41 10.44 8.91
CA ASN A 18 -15.52 9.76 8.21
C ASN A 18 -15.54 10.06 6.70
N THR A 19 -14.35 10.19 6.11
CA THR A 19 -14.18 10.51 4.70
C THR A 19 -13.94 9.23 3.92
N VAL A 20 -14.82 8.96 2.96
CA VAL A 20 -14.70 7.85 2.03
C VAL A 20 -13.90 8.35 0.82
N PRO A 21 -12.63 7.95 0.63
CA PRO A 21 -11.84 8.36 -0.53
C PRO A 21 -12.37 7.72 -1.80
N ARG A 22 -12.08 8.32 -2.95
CA ARG A 22 -12.32 7.63 -4.23
C ARG A 22 -11.39 6.42 -4.34
N MET A 23 -11.83 5.39 -5.07
CA MET A 23 -11.04 4.18 -5.28
C MET A 23 -9.62 4.47 -5.81
N GLU A 24 -9.47 5.39 -6.76
CA GLU A 24 -8.17 5.78 -7.31
C GLU A 24 -7.25 6.40 -6.24
N GLU A 25 -7.79 7.31 -5.42
CA GLU A 25 -7.04 7.96 -4.32
C GLU A 25 -6.63 6.96 -3.25
N TYR A 26 -7.55 6.05 -2.88
CA TYR A 26 -7.27 4.96 -1.96
C TYR A 26 -6.15 4.06 -2.50
N MET A 27 -6.23 3.65 -3.77
CA MET A 27 -5.23 2.77 -4.37
C MET A 27 -3.86 3.42 -4.50
N MET A 28 -3.80 4.72 -4.81
CA MET A 28 -2.54 5.47 -4.82
C MET A 28 -1.89 5.49 -3.44
N ASN A 29 -2.65 5.73 -2.38
CA ASN A 29 -2.14 5.64 -1.01
C ASN A 29 -1.78 4.19 -0.63
N GLY A 30 -2.58 3.24 -1.11
CA GLY A 30 -2.45 1.81 -0.95
C GLY A 30 -1.14 1.23 -1.47
N ILE A 31 -0.49 1.87 -2.46
CA ILE A 31 0.86 1.48 -2.91
C ILE A 31 1.82 1.48 -1.73
N HIS A 32 1.79 2.52 -0.90
CA HIS A 32 2.69 2.63 0.24
C HIS A 32 2.20 1.79 1.42
N THR A 33 0.91 1.77 1.74
CA THR A 33 0.38 0.99 2.88
C THR A 33 0.30 -0.51 2.61
N SER A 34 0.54 -0.96 1.38
CA SER A 34 0.81 -2.38 1.04
C SER A 34 2.09 -2.91 1.69
N THR A 35 3.00 -2.03 2.13
CA THR A 35 4.35 -2.32 2.63
C THR A 35 5.33 -2.93 1.63
N VAL A 36 4.91 -3.26 0.41
CA VAL A 36 5.76 -3.87 -0.63
C VAL A 36 7.00 -3.04 -0.94
N PRO A 37 6.96 -1.71 -1.14
CA PRO A 37 8.17 -0.93 -1.44
C PRO A 37 9.21 -1.00 -0.31
N ASP A 38 8.75 -0.94 0.95
CA ASP A 38 9.63 -1.00 2.12
C ASP A 38 10.18 -2.42 2.32
N LEU A 39 9.36 -3.45 2.11
CA LEU A 39 9.77 -4.85 2.16
C LEU A 39 10.81 -5.16 1.07
N SER A 40 10.56 -4.75 -0.17
CA SER A 40 11.51 -4.92 -1.27
C SER A 40 12.85 -4.25 -0.98
N THR A 41 12.83 -3.03 -0.43
CA THR A 41 14.05 -2.32 0.00
C THR A 41 14.80 -3.11 1.08
N ALA A 42 14.09 -3.63 2.09
CA ALA A 42 14.68 -4.40 3.17
C ALA A 42 15.26 -5.75 2.69
N CYS A 43 14.57 -6.45 1.79
CA CYS A 43 15.08 -7.67 1.17
C CYS A 43 16.35 -7.41 0.34
N TRP A 44 16.38 -6.32 -0.41
CA TRP A 44 17.54 -5.96 -1.24
C TRP A 44 18.80 -5.70 -0.42
N LEU A 45 18.64 -5.14 0.79
CA LEU A 45 19.75 -4.95 1.72
C LEU A 45 20.44 -6.27 2.11
N GLY A 46 19.71 -7.39 2.06
CA GLY A 46 20.23 -8.72 2.37
C GLY A 46 20.95 -9.41 1.20
N MET A 47 21.03 -8.81 0.01
CA MET A 47 21.52 -9.47 -1.21
C MET A 47 23.05 -9.38 -1.43
N GLY A 48 23.80 -8.93 -0.42
CA GLY A 48 25.27 -8.88 -0.51
C GLY A 48 25.75 -7.87 -1.55
N ASP A 49 26.54 -8.32 -2.52
CA ASP A 49 27.15 -7.46 -3.54
C ASP A 49 26.12 -6.75 -4.44
N GLU A 50 24.90 -7.27 -4.54
CA GLU A 50 23.79 -6.66 -5.30
C GLU A 50 23.13 -5.49 -4.55
N ALA A 51 23.43 -5.29 -3.27
CA ALA A 51 22.94 -4.18 -2.46
C ALA A 51 23.68 -2.86 -2.77
N THR A 52 23.72 -2.50 -4.04
CA THR A 52 24.42 -1.32 -4.56
C THR A 52 23.59 -0.05 -4.37
N LYS A 53 24.27 1.10 -4.35
CA LYS A 53 23.61 2.40 -4.27
C LYS A 53 22.65 2.61 -5.44
N GLU A 54 23.05 2.19 -6.63
CA GLU A 54 22.29 2.30 -7.87
C GLU A 54 20.99 1.48 -7.80
N ALA A 55 21.04 0.29 -7.20
CA ALA A 55 19.84 -0.52 -6.97
C ALA A 55 18.87 0.16 -6.00
N PHE A 56 19.37 0.75 -4.91
CA PHE A 56 18.53 1.50 -3.98
C PHE A 56 17.94 2.76 -4.61
N GLU A 57 18.73 3.51 -5.39
CA GLU A 57 18.23 4.66 -6.14
C GLU A 57 17.14 4.24 -7.12
N TRP A 58 17.34 3.14 -7.86
CA TRP A 58 16.33 2.58 -8.75
C TRP A 58 15.04 2.20 -8.00
N ILE A 59 15.12 1.50 -6.87
CA ILE A 59 13.93 1.16 -6.06
C ILE A 59 13.17 2.42 -5.61
N THR A 60 13.89 3.49 -5.24
CA THR A 60 13.25 4.74 -4.79
C THR A 60 12.46 5.47 -5.88
N THR A 61 12.72 5.16 -7.15
CA THR A 61 11.93 5.67 -8.29
C THR A 61 10.55 5.02 -8.42
N GLU A 62 10.24 4.01 -7.59
CA GLU A 62 9.00 3.24 -7.65
C GLU A 62 8.80 2.61 -9.04
N PRO A 63 9.70 1.69 -9.44
CA PRO A 63 9.63 1.10 -10.76
C PRO A 63 8.31 0.33 -10.95
N PRO A 64 7.82 0.16 -12.20
CA PRO A 64 6.50 -0.42 -12.47
C PRO A 64 6.26 -1.77 -11.80
N ILE A 65 7.30 -2.60 -11.64
CA ILE A 65 7.20 -3.88 -10.94
C ILE A 65 6.81 -3.71 -9.47
N ILE A 66 7.42 -2.76 -8.76
CA ILE A 66 7.11 -2.49 -7.35
C ILE A 66 5.69 -1.93 -7.23
N VAL A 67 5.30 -1.01 -8.12
CA VAL A 67 3.95 -0.44 -8.14
C VAL A 67 2.90 -1.52 -8.40
N ALA A 68 3.09 -2.36 -9.41
CA ALA A 68 2.17 -3.44 -9.74
C ALA A 68 2.06 -4.47 -8.60
N SER A 69 3.19 -4.90 -8.02
CA SER A 69 3.22 -5.79 -6.86
C SER A 69 2.51 -5.18 -5.64
N SER A 70 2.68 -3.88 -5.41
CA SER A 70 2.00 -3.15 -4.32
C SER A 70 0.49 -3.15 -4.51
N ILE A 71 0.00 -2.91 -5.73
CA ILE A 71 -1.43 -2.93 -6.06
C ILE A 71 -2.02 -4.32 -5.84
N ILE A 72 -1.35 -5.38 -6.34
CA ILE A 72 -1.78 -6.77 -6.16
C ILE A 72 -1.82 -7.11 -4.68
N SER A 73 -0.76 -6.80 -3.92
CA SER A 73 -0.70 -7.05 -2.49
C SER A 73 -1.80 -6.33 -1.71
N ARG A 74 -2.05 -5.05 -2.03
CA ARG A 74 -3.12 -4.25 -1.41
C ARG A 74 -4.49 -4.88 -1.64
N LEU A 75 -4.80 -5.25 -2.89
CA LEU A 75 -6.07 -5.87 -3.25
C LEU A 75 -6.26 -7.24 -2.61
N LEU A 76 -5.22 -8.10 -2.61
CA LEU A 76 -5.28 -9.41 -1.96
C LEU A 76 -5.51 -9.29 -0.45
N ASN A 77 -4.80 -8.37 0.21
CA ASN A 77 -5.03 -8.13 1.64
C ASN A 77 -6.45 -7.62 1.89
N ASP A 78 -6.98 -6.76 1.03
CA ASP A 78 -8.34 -6.22 1.17
C ASP A 78 -9.40 -7.32 0.97
N ILE A 79 -9.22 -8.24 0.01
CA ILE A 79 -10.09 -9.42 -0.16
C ILE A 79 -10.08 -10.27 1.10
N VAL A 80 -8.89 -10.70 1.55
CA VAL A 80 -8.77 -11.59 2.70
C VAL A 80 -9.31 -10.95 3.97
N SER A 81 -9.02 -9.66 4.20
CA SER A 81 -9.54 -8.95 5.36
C SER A 81 -11.06 -8.75 5.30
N HIS A 82 -11.64 -8.56 4.12
CA HIS A 82 -13.09 -8.47 3.96
C HIS A 82 -13.80 -9.79 4.28
N GLU A 83 -13.26 -10.92 3.79
CA GLU A 83 -13.83 -12.25 4.04
C GLU A 83 -13.75 -12.64 5.53
N VAL A 84 -12.70 -12.21 6.22
CA VAL A 84 -12.44 -12.59 7.63
C VAL A 84 -13.05 -11.60 8.63
N TYR A 85 -13.08 -10.30 8.31
CA TYR A 85 -13.47 -9.23 9.24
C TYR A 85 -14.52 -8.32 8.59
N TYR A 86 -15.78 -8.74 8.60
CA TYR A 86 -16.90 -7.99 8.03
C TYR A 86 -17.21 -6.63 8.71
N ASP A 87 -16.57 -6.26 9.83
CA ASP A 87 -17.18 -5.30 10.77
C ASP A 87 -16.29 -4.16 11.34
N TYR A 88 -15.03 -3.97 10.91
CA TYR A 88 -14.10 -3.07 11.65
C TYR A 88 -13.45 -1.90 10.89
N SER A 89 -13.37 -1.87 9.55
CA SER A 89 -12.79 -0.73 8.81
C SER A 89 -13.14 -0.75 7.31
N PRO A 90 -13.33 0.42 6.66
CA PRO A 90 -13.44 0.48 5.20
C PRO A 90 -12.15 -0.01 4.52
N ASN A 91 -12.27 -0.90 3.55
CA ASN A 91 -11.24 -1.38 2.62
C ASN A 91 -11.67 -1.17 1.15
N SER A 92 -10.83 -1.50 0.15
CA SER A 92 -11.15 -1.27 -1.27
C SER A 92 -12.49 -1.87 -1.73
N PHE A 93 -12.90 -2.99 -1.13
CA PHE A 93 -14.16 -3.65 -1.44
C PHE A 93 -15.34 -2.88 -0.84
N SER A 94 -15.26 -2.47 0.43
CA SER A 94 -16.29 -1.62 1.04
C SER A 94 -16.48 -0.28 0.32
N LEU A 95 -15.44 0.26 -0.32
CA LEU A 95 -15.53 1.50 -1.11
C LEU A 95 -16.27 1.27 -2.44
N LYS A 96 -16.06 0.13 -3.11
CA LYS A 96 -16.71 -0.20 -4.38
C LYS A 96 -18.17 -0.63 -4.24
N PHE A 97 -18.54 -1.25 -3.12
CA PHE A 97 -19.88 -1.83 -2.92
C PHE A 97 -20.83 -0.95 -2.10
N ASN A 98 -20.39 0.23 -1.63
CA ASN A 98 -21.21 1.25 -0.97
C ASN A 98 -21.37 2.55 -1.79
N GLU A 99 -21.06 2.54 -3.09
CA GLU A 99 -21.51 3.64 -3.97
C GLU A 99 -23.04 3.53 -4.16
N PRO A 100 -23.81 4.64 -4.02
CA PRO A 100 -25.27 4.65 -4.14
C PRO A 100 -25.79 4.31 -5.54
#